data_AF-A0A149U6N6-F1
#
_entry.id   AF-A0A149U6N6-F1
#
_cell.length_a   1.000
_cell.length_b   1.000
_cell.length_c   1.000
_cell.angle_alpha   90.00
_cell.angle_beta   90.00
_cell.angle_gamma   90.00
#
_symmetry.space_group_name_H-M   'P 1'
#
loop_
_entity.id
_entity.type
_entity.pdbx_description
1 polymer ?
#
loop_
_entity_poly.entity_id
_entity_poly.type
_entity_poly.pdbx_seq_one_letter_code
_entity_poly.pdbx_strand_id
1 'polypeptide(L)'
;VPHPLASPADLTAFPSLDLHTTPGAHSWLLESQDGQTATVFHEPRLVTDDMAVLREAALTGTGIVQLPTIMIWQDIEAGRLVRVIPGWSPRAGIVHAVFPSRRGLVPAVRALLDFLAQECSIQRNLATEAFTKSSSEI
;
A
#
# COMPACT_ATOMS: atom_id res chain seq x y z
N VAL A 1 -3.12 9.91 -25.66
CA VAL A 1 -1.90 9.32 -25.05
C VAL A 1 -1.89 9.79 -23.61
N PRO A 2 -2.03 8.91 -22.59
CA PRO A 2 -1.88 9.37 -21.22
C PRO A 2 -0.46 9.91 -21.08
N HIS A 3 -0.28 11.07 -20.47
CA HIS A 3 1.05 11.55 -20.10
C HIS A 3 1.71 10.48 -19.20
N PRO A 4 2.99 10.16 -19.40
CA PRO A 4 3.71 9.36 -18.43
C PRO A 4 3.67 10.09 -17.08
N LEU A 5 3.13 9.44 -16.05
CA LEU A 5 3.10 9.93 -14.69
C LEU A 5 4.55 10.00 -14.18
N ALA A 6 5.14 11.18 -14.27
CA ALA A 6 6.56 11.40 -13.99
C ALA A 6 6.78 12.00 -12.60
N SER A 7 5.75 12.62 -12.02
CA SER A 7 5.83 13.30 -10.74
C SER A 7 4.59 13.04 -9.88
N PRO A 8 4.71 13.12 -8.55
CA PRO A 8 3.58 13.00 -7.62
C PRO A 8 2.42 13.95 -7.94
N ALA A 9 2.71 15.14 -8.47
CA ALA A 9 1.71 16.13 -8.82
C ALA A 9 0.75 15.64 -9.91
N ASP A 10 1.22 14.78 -10.82
CA ASP A 10 0.42 14.27 -11.93
C ASP A 10 -0.75 13.38 -11.44
N LEU A 11 -0.63 12.81 -10.23
CA LEU A 11 -1.69 11.99 -9.61
C LEU A 11 -2.96 12.78 -9.34
N THR A 12 -2.87 14.11 -9.19
CA THR A 12 -4.04 14.98 -8.93
C THR A 12 -5.03 15.02 -10.11
N ALA A 13 -4.57 14.66 -11.32
CA ALA A 13 -5.42 14.61 -12.50
C ALA A 13 -6.29 13.34 -12.60
N PHE A 14 -6.13 12.39 -11.66
CA PHE A 14 -6.78 11.08 -11.73
C PHE A 14 -7.80 10.91 -10.59
N PRO A 15 -8.90 10.17 -10.84
CA PRO A 15 -9.77 9.68 -9.78
C PRO A 15 -8.97 8.99 -8.67
N SER A 16 -9.20 9.40 -7.43
CA SER A 16 -8.60 8.76 -6.25
C SER A 16 -9.64 8.00 -5.44
N LEU A 17 -9.19 6.96 -4.74
CA LEU A 17 -9.96 6.17 -3.78
C LEU A 17 -9.18 6.16 -2.48
N ASP A 18 -9.86 6.27 -1.35
CA ASP A 18 -9.17 6.35 -0.06
C ASP A 18 -9.97 5.74 1.09
N LEU A 19 -9.26 5.44 2.17
CA LEU A 19 -9.88 5.03 3.40
C LEU A 19 -10.50 6.23 4.13
N HIS A 20 -11.54 5.99 4.92
CA HIS A 20 -12.05 7.01 5.83
C HIS A 20 -10.99 7.31 6.91
N THR A 21 -10.35 8.47 6.81
CA THR A 21 -9.41 8.95 7.82
C THR A 21 -10.05 10.04 8.68
N THR A 22 -9.85 9.94 10.00
CA THR A 22 -10.23 10.91 11.05
C THR A 22 -9.72 12.33 10.69
N PRO A 23 -10.39 13.42 11.12
CA PRO A 23 -10.65 14.60 10.31
C PRO A 23 -9.40 15.29 9.76
N GLY A 24 -9.41 15.53 8.44
CA GLY A 24 -8.35 16.20 7.68
C GLY A 24 -8.62 16.12 6.17
N ALA A 25 -7.80 16.81 5.37
CA ALA A 25 -7.81 16.63 3.92
C ALA A 25 -7.15 15.30 3.54
N HIS A 26 -7.71 14.61 2.55
CA HIS A 26 -7.13 13.38 2.01
C HIS A 26 -5.80 13.69 1.33
N SER A 27 -4.76 12.92 1.69
CA SER A 27 -3.44 13.09 1.10
C SER A 27 -2.61 11.82 1.10
N TRP A 28 -1.83 11.65 0.04
CA TRP A 28 -0.76 10.65 -0.02
C TRP A 28 0.58 11.30 0.31
N LEU A 29 1.28 10.74 1.29
CA LEU A 29 2.68 11.06 1.57
C LEU A 29 3.57 10.04 0.86
N LEU A 30 4.29 10.50 -0.15
CA LEU A 30 5.16 9.69 -0.99
C LEU A 30 6.63 10.03 -0.74
N GLU A 31 7.46 9.01 -0.80
CA GLU A 31 8.92 9.10 -0.69
C GLU A 31 9.55 8.58 -1.99
N SER A 32 10.52 9.31 -2.51
CA SER A 32 11.38 8.90 -3.62
C SER A 32 12.51 8.01 -3.11
N GLN A 33 13.09 7.20 -4.00
CA GLN A 33 14.32 6.44 -3.74
C GLN A 33 15.50 7.33 -3.31
N ASP A 34 15.51 8.59 -3.76
CA ASP A 34 16.55 9.57 -3.40
C ASP A 34 16.28 10.28 -2.06
N GLY A 35 15.24 9.87 -1.31
CA GLY A 35 14.86 10.44 -0.03
C GLY A 35 14.06 11.75 -0.12
N GLN A 36 13.63 12.16 -1.31
CA GLN A 36 12.70 13.29 -1.47
C GLN A 36 11.31 12.88 -1.01
N THR A 37 10.56 13.81 -0.42
CA THR A 37 9.18 13.58 0.01
C THR A 37 8.22 14.49 -0.75
N ALA A 38 7.02 13.99 -1.01
CA ALA A 38 5.94 14.74 -1.65
C ALA A 38 4.61 14.42 -0.98
N THR A 39 3.85 15.46 -0.66
CA THR A 39 2.47 15.32 -0.20
C THR A 39 1.54 15.67 -1.35
N VAL A 40 0.68 14.75 -1.73
CA VAL A 40 -0.33 14.94 -2.77
C VAL A 40 -1.70 15.01 -2.11
N PHE A 41 -2.32 16.19 -2.12
CA PHE A 41 -3.70 16.35 -1.69
C PHE A 41 -4.65 15.94 -2.82
N HIS A 42 -5.73 15.25 -2.48
CA HIS A 42 -6.69 14.76 -3.47
C HIS A 42 -8.12 14.75 -2.92
N GLU A 43 -9.09 14.62 -3.81
CA GLU A 43 -10.51 14.48 -3.49
C GLU A 43 -10.98 13.09 -3.95
N PRO A 44 -11.09 12.10 -3.02
CA PRO A 44 -11.48 10.75 -3.38
C PRO A 44 -12.91 10.69 -3.93
N ARG A 45 -13.09 9.95 -5.02
CA ARG A 45 -14.43 9.64 -5.56
C ARG A 45 -15.14 8.56 -4.75
N LEU A 46 -14.37 7.76 -4.01
CA LEU A 46 -14.85 6.75 -3.09
C LEU A 46 -14.05 6.84 -1.80
N VAL A 47 -14.78 6.95 -0.68
CA VAL A 47 -14.24 6.85 0.68
C VAL A 47 -14.98 5.73 1.41
N THR A 48 -14.23 4.79 1.98
CA THR A 48 -14.80 3.65 2.74
C THR A 48 -13.84 3.23 3.85
N ASP A 49 -14.29 2.46 4.83
CA ASP A 49 -13.45 1.85 5.86
C ASP A 49 -12.98 0.43 5.49
N ASP A 50 -13.37 -0.08 4.31
CA ASP A 50 -13.03 -1.42 3.84
C ASP A 50 -12.00 -1.40 2.69
N MET A 51 -10.80 -1.89 2.98
CA MET A 51 -9.72 -2.02 2.00
C MET A 51 -10.04 -3.03 0.87
N ALA A 52 -10.85 -4.06 1.12
CA ALA A 52 -11.25 -5.01 0.09
C ALA A 52 -12.16 -4.35 -0.95
N VAL A 53 -13.09 -3.48 -0.51
CA VAL A 53 -13.93 -2.68 -1.41
C VAL A 53 -13.07 -1.75 -2.26
N LEU A 54 -12.08 -1.09 -1.67
CA LEU A 54 -11.14 -0.24 -2.41
C LEU A 54 -10.32 -1.01 -3.45
N ARG A 55 -9.86 -2.22 -3.10
CA ARG A 55 -9.12 -3.09 -4.01
C ARG A 55 -9.98 -3.48 -5.22
N GLU A 56 -11.22 -3.91 -5.00
CA GLU A 56 -12.15 -4.25 -6.09
C GLU A 56 -12.52 -3.03 -6.95
N ALA A 57 -12.69 -1.86 -6.34
CA ALA A 57 -12.89 -0.61 -7.07
C ALA A 57 -11.69 -0.25 -7.95
N ALA A 58 -10.46 -0.46 -7.47
CA ALA A 58 -9.25 -0.25 -8.26
C ALA A 58 -9.15 -1.26 -9.42
N LEU A 59 -9.46 -2.54 -9.18
CA LEU A 59 -9.47 -3.60 -10.20
C LEU A 59 -10.47 -3.35 -11.32
N THR A 60 -11.58 -2.65 -11.03
CA THR A 60 -12.57 -2.24 -12.04
C THR A 60 -12.22 -0.91 -12.72
N GLY A 61 -11.09 -0.29 -12.37
CA GLY A 61 -10.61 0.95 -12.99
C GLY A 61 -11.26 2.23 -12.42
N THR A 62 -11.83 2.17 -11.21
CA THR A 62 -12.51 3.33 -10.60
C THR A 62 -11.56 4.47 -10.25
N GLY A 63 -10.30 4.16 -9.93
CA GLY A 63 -9.28 5.16 -9.62
C GLY A 63 -7.99 4.60 -9.04
N ILE A 64 -7.11 5.52 -8.63
CA ILE A 64 -5.84 5.25 -7.97
C ILE A 64 -6.08 5.08 -6.47
N VAL A 65 -5.41 4.10 -5.86
CA VAL A 65 -5.53 3.80 -4.44
C VAL A 65 -4.17 3.47 -3.82
N GLN A 66 -3.98 3.87 -2.57
CA GLN A 66 -2.90 3.38 -1.72
C GLN A 66 -3.39 2.22 -0.86
N LEU A 67 -2.82 1.02 -1.04
CA LEU A 67 -3.16 -0.17 -0.25
C LEU A 67 -1.90 -0.88 0.27
N PRO A 68 -1.99 -1.64 1.37
CA PRO A 68 -0.91 -2.51 1.82
C PRO A 68 -0.52 -3.49 0.71
N THR A 69 0.78 -3.61 0.43
CA THR A 69 1.31 -4.45 -0.65
C THR A 69 0.88 -5.91 -0.53
N ILE A 70 0.75 -6.42 0.70
CA ILE A 70 0.27 -7.78 0.97
C ILE A 70 -1.14 -8.08 0.42
N MET A 71 -1.98 -7.04 0.25
CA MET A 71 -3.33 -7.21 -0.29
C MET A 71 -3.37 -7.26 -1.81
N ILE A 72 -2.35 -6.74 -2.49
CA ILE A 72 -2.41 -6.44 -3.93
C ILE A 72 -1.26 -7.02 -4.74
N TRP A 73 -0.27 -7.67 -4.11
CA TRP A 73 0.91 -8.17 -4.81
C TRP A 73 0.56 -9.19 -5.90
N GLN A 74 -0.44 -10.05 -5.67
CA GLN A 74 -0.92 -11.02 -6.67
C GLN A 74 -1.62 -10.35 -7.86
N ASP A 75 -2.28 -9.22 -7.63
CA ASP A 75 -2.91 -8.45 -8.71
C ASP A 75 -1.88 -7.71 -9.55
N ILE A 76 -0.81 -7.25 -8.92
CA ILE A 76 0.32 -6.63 -9.61
C ILE A 76 1.08 -7.68 -10.43
N GLU A 77 1.39 -8.84 -9.84
CA GLU A 77 2.04 -9.93 -10.55
C GLU A 77 1.20 -10.43 -11.74
N ALA A 78 -0.12 -10.46 -11.60
CA ALA A 78 -1.03 -10.83 -12.68
C ALA A 78 -1.32 -9.69 -13.67
N GLY A 79 -0.73 -8.50 -13.51
CA GLY A 79 -0.96 -7.34 -14.36
C GLY A 79 -2.36 -6.73 -14.29
N ARG A 80 -3.17 -7.09 -13.29
CA ARG A 80 -4.51 -6.53 -13.05
C ARG A 80 -4.44 -5.14 -12.40
N LEU A 81 -3.42 -4.93 -11.56
CA LEU A 81 -3.07 -3.62 -11.02
C LEU A 81 -1.68 -3.25 -11.50
N VAL A 82 -1.44 -1.96 -11.67
CA VAL A 82 -0.14 -1.43 -12.10
C VAL A 82 0.32 -0.34 -11.16
N ARG A 83 1.64 -0.22 -10.99
CA ARG A 83 2.24 0.91 -10.29
C ARG A 83 2.13 2.16 -11.17
N VAL A 84 1.40 3.15 -10.70
CA VAL A 84 1.09 4.36 -11.49
C VAL A 84 2.23 5.38 -11.50
N ILE A 85 3.04 5.45 -10.45
CA ILE A 85 4.16 6.39 -10.35
C ILE A 85 5.48 5.66 -10.03
N PRO A 86 6.35 5.44 -11.04
CA PRO A 86 7.66 4.86 -10.83
C PRO A 86 8.55 5.76 -9.94
N GLY A 87 9.47 5.16 -9.17
CA GLY A 87 10.41 5.88 -8.31
C GLY A 87 9.83 6.43 -7.00
N TRP A 88 8.51 6.62 -6.90
CA TRP A 88 7.83 7.09 -5.70
C TRP A 88 7.01 5.98 -5.03
N SER A 89 7.01 5.94 -3.71
CA SER A 89 6.22 4.99 -2.93
C SER A 89 5.73 5.62 -1.64
N PRO A 90 4.54 5.23 -1.14
CA PRO A 90 4.15 5.58 0.21
C PRO A 90 5.13 4.99 1.23
N ARG A 91 5.26 5.66 2.38
CA ARG A 91 6.08 5.14 3.48
C ARG A 91 5.53 3.80 3.96
N ALA A 92 6.41 2.83 4.15
CA ALA A 92 6.03 1.50 4.64
C ALA A 92 5.39 1.59 6.03
N GLY A 93 4.20 0.99 6.17
CA GLY A 93 3.53 0.84 7.45
C GLY A 93 4.24 -0.19 8.35
N ILE A 94 4.05 -0.05 9.67
CA ILE A 94 4.57 -0.98 10.67
C ILE A 94 3.43 -1.87 11.17
N VAL A 95 3.65 -3.19 11.13
CA VAL A 95 2.73 -4.16 11.74
C VAL A 95 3.16 -4.39 13.18
N HIS A 96 2.24 -4.18 14.12
CA HIS A 96 2.47 -4.40 15.55
C HIS A 96 1.65 -5.59 16.05
N ALA A 97 2.30 -6.49 16.80
CA ALA A 97 1.60 -7.50 17.58
C ALA A 97 1.39 -6.98 19.02
N VAL A 98 0.14 -6.77 19.42
CA VAL A 98 -0.23 -6.20 20.72
C VAL A 98 -0.85 -7.29 21.59
N PHE A 99 -0.29 -7.49 22.79
CA PHE A 99 -0.78 -8.49 23.75
C PHE A 99 -0.61 -7.99 25.20
N PRO A 100 -1.45 -8.45 26.16
CA PRO A 100 -1.34 -8.04 27.55
C PRO A 100 -0.06 -8.58 28.20
N SER A 101 0.76 -7.71 28.80
CA SER A 101 2.04 -8.07 29.42
C SER A 101 1.94 -8.67 30.83
N ARG A 102 0.76 -8.56 31.48
CA ARG A 102 0.60 -8.75 32.93
C ARG A 102 0.84 -10.17 33.47
N ARG A 103 0.97 -11.20 32.63
CA ARG A 103 1.21 -12.60 33.06
C ARG A 103 2.56 -13.17 32.61
N GLY A 104 3.46 -12.32 32.13
CA GLY A 104 4.64 -12.79 31.39
C GLY A 104 4.24 -13.39 30.04
N LEU A 105 5.21 -13.55 29.14
CA LEU A 105 4.96 -14.10 27.81
C LEU A 105 4.80 -15.62 27.91
N VAL A 106 3.55 -16.08 27.97
CA VAL A 106 3.23 -17.52 28.01
C VAL A 106 3.83 -18.22 26.77
N PRO A 107 4.39 -19.45 26.88
CA PRO A 107 5.05 -20.13 25.76
C PRO A 107 4.22 -20.21 24.47
N ALA A 108 2.90 -20.40 24.58
CA ALA A 108 2.01 -20.41 23.41
C ALA A 108 1.96 -19.05 22.68
N VAL A 109 1.95 -17.94 23.43
CA VAL A 109 1.99 -16.59 22.84
C VAL A 109 3.35 -16.35 22.20
N ARG A 110 4.44 -16.78 22.84
CA ARG A 110 5.79 -16.69 22.25
C ARG A 110 5.86 -17.43 20.92
N ALA A 111 5.41 -18.68 20.88
CA ALA A 111 5.40 -19.50 19.67
C ALA A 111 4.57 -18.84 18.54
N LEU A 112 3.40 -18.26 18.88
CA LEU A 112 2.60 -17.51 17.92
C LEU A 112 3.33 -16.26 17.39
N LEU A 113 3.99 -15.49 18.26
CA LEU A 113 4.75 -14.31 17.84
C LEU A 113 5.91 -14.68 16.93
N ASP A 114 6.65 -15.74 17.25
CA ASP A 114 7.75 -16.22 16.42
C ASP A 114 7.24 -16.69 15.04
N PHE A 115 6.10 -17.39 15.00
CA PHE A 115 5.42 -17.76 13.74
C PHE A 115 4.99 -16.54 12.94
N LEU A 116 4.30 -15.57 13.56
CA LEU A 116 3.84 -14.36 12.88
C LEU A 116 5.01 -13.53 12.35
N ALA A 117 6.09 -13.41 13.10
CA ALA A 117 7.29 -12.68 12.66
C ALA A 117 7.91 -13.32 11.42
N GLN A 118 8.02 -14.66 11.41
CA GLN A 118 8.51 -15.41 10.26
C GLN A 118 7.59 -15.26 9.06
N GLU A 119 6.29 -15.46 9.23
CA GLU A 119 5.32 -15.40 8.13
C GLU A 119 5.21 -13.98 7.56
N CYS A 120 5.19 -12.94 8.40
CA CYS A 120 5.21 -11.56 7.93
C CYS A 120 6.46 -11.24 7.10
N SER A 121 7.61 -11.82 7.46
CA SER A 121 8.86 -11.67 6.70
C SER A 121 8.75 -12.31 5.30
N ILE A 122 8.23 -13.53 5.22
CA ILE A 122 8.00 -14.25 3.96
C ILE A 122 7.05 -13.45 3.06
N GLN A 123 5.90 -13.06 3.60
CA GLN A 123 4.89 -12.30 2.88
C GLN A 123 5.41 -10.95 2.39
N ARG A 124 6.24 -10.26 3.19
CA ARG A 124 6.90 -9.02 2.77
C ARG A 124 7.81 -9.25 1.58
N ASN A 125 8.63 -10.31 1.59
CA ASN A 125 9.56 -10.59 0.50
C ASN A 125 8.83 -10.89 -0.81
N LEU A 126 7.78 -11.71 -0.78
CA LEU A 126 6.94 -12.00 -1.94
C LEU A 126 6.35 -10.72 -2.53
N ALA A 127 5.79 -9.86 -1.66
CA ALA A 127 5.24 -8.59 -2.09
C ALA A 127 6.33 -7.68 -2.69
N THR A 128 7.51 -7.55 -2.07
CA THR A 128 8.60 -6.73 -2.60
C THR A 128 9.07 -7.22 -3.99
N GLU A 129 9.16 -8.53 -4.20
CA GLU A 129 9.53 -9.10 -5.50
C GLU A 129 8.56 -8.74 -6.61
N ALA A 130 7.25 -8.85 -6.36
CA ALA A 130 6.21 -8.52 -7.35
C ALA A 130 6.33 -7.05 -7.82
N PHE A 131 6.59 -6.13 -6.89
CA PHE A 131 6.76 -4.71 -7.20
C PHE A 131 8.10 -4.37 -7.88
N THR A 132 9.10 -5.24 -7.77
CA THR A 132 10.42 -5.05 -8.43
C THR A 132 10.40 -5.60 -9.85
N LYS A 133 9.79 -6.77 -10.09
CA LYS A 133 9.70 -7.42 -11.41
C LYS A 133 8.84 -6.61 -12.40
N SER A 134 7.76 -5.99 -11.93
CA SER A 134 6.91 -5.12 -12.76
C SER A 134 7.64 -3.88 -13.30
N SER A 135 8.72 -3.42 -12.66
CA SER A 135 9.54 -2.31 -13.18
C SER A 135 10.57 -2.72 -14.24
N SER A 136 10.80 -4.02 -14.48
CA SER A 136 11.73 -4.52 -15.50
C SER A 136 11.08 -4.95 -16.82
N GLU A 137 9.74 -5.00 -16.89
CA GLU A 137 8.99 -5.45 -18.08
C GLU A 137 8.29 -4.32 -18.85
N ILE A 138 8.62 -3.05 -18.55
CA ILE A 138 8.12 -1.86 -19.26
C ILE A 138 9.28 -1.05 -19.84
#